data_AF-A0A1R0H283-F1
#
_entry.id   AF-A0A1R0H283-F1
#
_cell.length_a   1.000
_cell.length_b   1.000
_cell.length_c   1.000
_cell.angle_alpha   90.00
_cell.angle_beta   90.00
_cell.angle_gamma   90.00
#
_symmetry.space_group_name_H-M   'P 1'
#
loop_
_entity.id
_entity.type
_entity.pdbx_description
1 polymer ?
#
loop_
_entity_poly.entity_id
_entity_poly.type
_entity_poly.pdbx_seq_one_letter_code
_entity_poly.pdbx_strand_id
1 'polypeptide(L)'
;MEKEVALSPNRDNEEELDEEPRNIILSIVSQLSTNMDLSRVTLPTFVLETRSFTERITDFFTHPAFLLNANQSTDPLERFVNGVRYYMSGWHIHPKGVKKPYNPVLGEFFRSEHILDEGARKAFYVSEQVSHHPPVSAFYYTFPDDEIHIEGELRPKGKFYGNSVGVILNGETRVYLKNHDEEYILTYPNMYARGILFGKMFLEIGEKSSLQCKKSDLVFKVEFKTKGFFGRECNQVFGKIKKISTGKTLYEIYGDWQTTMYIKSFVNGDSSTKIFFDSSQESTTPLVVAPIEDQEENESRRLWNETTISIKKRDLDRATEEKTKIENKQRQDAKDRQEKGITWTPRFFNMDPDTGNFHPKVDYKSMSCPPTERVSIVRDFIFDKPPSSL
;
A
#
# COMPACT_ATOMS: atom_id res chain seq x y z
N MET A 1 -27.18 -40.10 -6.97
CA MET A 1 -26.22 -39.64 -5.96
C MET A 1 -25.41 -38.52 -6.61
N GLU A 2 -26.01 -37.33 -6.65
CA GLU A 2 -25.37 -36.15 -7.22
C GLU A 2 -24.27 -35.71 -6.26
N LYS A 3 -23.02 -35.68 -6.74
CA LYS A 3 -21.93 -35.05 -6.03
C LYS A 3 -22.18 -33.56 -6.10
N GLU A 4 -22.57 -33.00 -4.97
CA GLU A 4 -22.56 -31.57 -4.71
C GLU A 4 -21.13 -31.07 -4.97
N VAL A 5 -20.92 -30.46 -6.14
CA VAL A 5 -19.69 -29.73 -6.45
C VAL A 5 -19.72 -28.53 -5.54
N ALA A 6 -19.08 -28.66 -4.37
CA ALA A 6 -18.75 -27.51 -3.55
C ALA A 6 -17.97 -26.55 -4.43
N LEU A 7 -18.61 -25.45 -4.84
CA LEU A 7 -17.97 -24.31 -5.45
C LEU A 7 -16.82 -23.93 -4.52
N SER A 8 -15.59 -24.26 -4.93
CA SER A 8 -14.41 -23.64 -4.36
C SER A 8 -14.66 -22.14 -4.46
N PRO A 9 -14.67 -21.37 -3.35
CA PRO A 9 -14.70 -19.93 -3.47
C PRO A 9 -13.54 -19.59 -4.40
N ASN A 10 -13.83 -18.84 -5.46
CA ASN A 10 -12.84 -18.47 -6.46
C ASN A 10 -11.82 -17.60 -5.74
N ARG A 11 -10.73 -18.19 -5.25
CA ARG A 11 -9.74 -17.49 -4.44
C ARG A 11 -8.84 -16.77 -5.40
N ASP A 12 -9.18 -15.51 -5.67
CA ASP A 12 -8.37 -14.62 -6.50
C ASP A 12 -6.92 -14.49 -5.98
N ASN A 13 -6.59 -14.95 -4.76
CA ASN A 13 -5.23 -14.98 -4.20
C ASN A 13 -4.39 -16.19 -4.62
N GLU A 14 -4.98 -17.24 -5.21
CA GLU A 14 -4.27 -18.47 -5.53
C GLU A 14 -3.76 -18.45 -6.98
N GLU A 15 -2.58 -19.03 -7.21
CA GLU A 15 -1.99 -19.17 -8.54
C GLU A 15 -1.46 -20.59 -8.73
N GLU A 16 -1.77 -21.15 -9.90
CA GLU A 16 -1.18 -22.39 -10.36
C GLU A 16 -0.28 -22.05 -11.54
N LEU A 17 1.02 -22.26 -11.35
CA LEU A 17 2.02 -22.05 -12.39
C LEU A 17 2.16 -23.29 -13.24
N ASP A 18 2.28 -23.08 -14.55
CA ASP A 18 2.71 -24.07 -15.52
C ASP A 18 4.12 -24.59 -15.17
N GLU A 19 4.50 -25.74 -15.76
CA GLU A 19 5.74 -26.45 -15.40
C GLU A 19 7.00 -25.60 -15.60
N GLU A 20 7.09 -24.86 -16.70
CA GLU A 20 8.26 -24.04 -17.02
C GLU A 20 8.44 -22.86 -16.03
N PRO A 21 7.44 -21.98 -15.79
CA PRO A 21 7.51 -20.97 -14.73
C PRO A 21 7.84 -21.56 -13.35
N ARG A 22 7.28 -22.73 -13.02
CA ARG A 22 7.57 -23.43 -11.76
C ARG A 22 9.04 -23.84 -11.67
N ASN A 23 9.60 -24.41 -12.73
CA ASN A 23 11.02 -24.81 -12.78
C ASN A 23 11.97 -23.60 -12.63
N ILE A 24 11.62 -22.45 -13.21
CA ILE A 24 12.38 -21.20 -13.05
C ILE A 24 12.37 -20.76 -11.57
N ILE A 25 11.21 -20.76 -10.90
CA ILE A 25 11.13 -20.45 -9.47
C ILE A 25 11.98 -21.42 -8.65
N LEU A 26 11.88 -22.73 -8.90
CA LEU A 26 12.65 -23.74 -8.18
C LEU A 26 14.17 -23.51 -8.34
N SER A 27 14.62 -23.16 -9.54
CA SER A 27 16.02 -22.83 -9.80
C SER A 27 16.49 -21.62 -8.99
N ILE A 28 15.70 -20.55 -8.93
CA ILE A 28 16.02 -19.36 -8.11
C ILE A 28 16.05 -19.75 -6.63
N VAL A 29 15.01 -20.45 -6.16
CA VAL A 29 14.86 -20.81 -4.75
C VAL A 29 15.96 -21.75 -4.27
N SER A 30 16.46 -22.66 -5.12
CA SER A 30 17.58 -23.55 -4.77
C SER A 30 18.88 -22.82 -4.44
N GLN A 31 19.01 -21.56 -4.83
CA GLN A 31 20.17 -20.70 -4.54
C GLN A 31 19.99 -19.89 -3.26
N LEU A 32 18.80 -19.94 -2.63
CA LEU A 32 18.46 -19.16 -1.45
C LEU A 32 18.65 -19.97 -0.17
N SER A 33 19.13 -19.29 0.88
CA SER A 33 19.17 -19.83 2.24
C SER A 33 18.06 -19.23 3.09
N THR A 34 17.56 -19.98 4.08
CA THR A 34 16.54 -19.48 5.01
C THR A 34 16.98 -18.17 5.68
N ASN A 35 16.08 -17.20 5.76
CA ASN A 35 16.27 -15.81 6.20
C ASN A 35 17.14 -14.92 5.29
N MET A 36 17.51 -15.37 4.09
CA MET A 36 18.21 -14.53 3.12
C MET A 36 17.36 -13.32 2.69
N ASP A 37 18.02 -12.17 2.59
CA ASP A 37 17.44 -10.92 2.09
C ASP A 37 17.27 -10.99 0.56
N LEU A 38 16.06 -10.71 0.07
CA LEU A 38 15.72 -10.84 -1.35
C LEU A 38 15.84 -9.54 -2.14
N SER A 39 16.29 -8.45 -1.54
CA SER A 39 16.42 -7.14 -2.21
C SER A 39 17.34 -7.14 -3.43
N ARG A 40 18.24 -8.13 -3.53
CA ARG A 40 19.19 -8.29 -4.66
C ARG A 40 18.82 -9.43 -5.61
N VAL A 41 17.76 -10.16 -5.34
CA VAL A 41 17.31 -11.28 -6.17
C VAL A 41 16.42 -10.74 -7.28
N THR A 42 16.80 -11.00 -8.54
CA THR A 42 15.98 -10.61 -9.69
C THR A 42 14.90 -11.66 -9.89
N LEU A 43 13.65 -11.27 -9.72
CA LEU A 43 12.51 -12.16 -9.95
C LEU A 43 12.10 -12.16 -11.43
N PRO A 44 11.59 -13.30 -11.96
CA PRO A 44 11.11 -13.40 -13.34
C PRO A 44 9.92 -12.48 -13.62
N THR A 45 9.72 -12.12 -14.89
CA THR A 45 8.63 -11.20 -15.29
C THR A 45 7.23 -11.78 -15.11
N PHE A 46 7.06 -13.11 -15.18
CA PHE A 46 5.75 -13.74 -15.00
C PHE A 46 5.19 -13.64 -13.57
N VAL A 47 6.02 -13.35 -12.56
CA VAL A 47 5.55 -13.09 -11.18
C VAL A 47 5.22 -11.62 -10.93
N LEU A 48 5.34 -10.76 -11.95
CA LEU A 48 5.10 -9.32 -11.79
C LEU A 48 3.64 -8.96 -12.06
N GLU A 49 3.09 -8.02 -11.28
CA GLU A 49 1.91 -7.25 -11.69
C GLU A 49 2.33 -6.08 -12.60
N THR A 50 1.35 -5.42 -13.21
CA THR A 50 1.59 -4.36 -14.21
C THR A 50 1.71 -2.96 -13.62
N ARG A 51 2.18 -2.87 -12.38
CA ARG A 51 2.32 -1.61 -11.62
C ARG A 51 3.60 -1.61 -10.81
N SER A 52 4.21 -0.43 -10.70
CA SER A 52 5.30 -0.20 -9.77
C SER A 52 4.80 -0.06 -8.34
N PHE A 53 5.66 -0.27 -7.35
CA PHE A 53 5.27 -0.19 -5.95
C PHE A 53 4.79 1.22 -5.55
N THR A 54 5.36 2.27 -6.14
CA THR A 54 4.92 3.67 -6.00
C THR A 54 3.45 3.88 -6.35
N GLU A 55 2.97 3.19 -7.39
CA GLU A 55 1.55 3.15 -7.77
C GLU A 55 0.77 2.17 -6.89
N ARG A 56 1.28 0.95 -6.63
CA ARG A 56 0.59 -0.08 -5.84
C ARG A 56 0.14 0.42 -4.46
N ILE A 57 0.86 1.36 -3.85
CA ILE A 57 0.48 1.99 -2.57
C ILE A 57 -0.92 2.63 -2.64
N THR A 58 -1.38 3.11 -3.80
CA THR A 58 -2.70 3.75 -3.93
C THR A 58 -3.87 2.80 -3.66
N ASP A 59 -3.64 1.49 -3.69
CA ASP A 59 -4.66 0.49 -3.36
C ASP A 59 -5.19 0.68 -1.93
N PHE A 60 -4.36 1.20 -1.02
CA PHE A 60 -4.75 1.58 0.34
C PHE A 60 -5.72 2.77 0.41
N PHE A 61 -5.80 3.58 -0.64
CA PHE A 61 -6.53 4.85 -0.66
C PHE A 61 -7.82 4.79 -1.49
N THR A 62 -8.28 3.59 -1.83
CA THR A 62 -9.41 3.34 -2.72
C THR A 62 -10.78 3.71 -2.14
N HIS A 63 -10.88 3.90 -0.81
CA HIS A 63 -12.11 4.31 -0.12
C HIS A 63 -11.96 5.62 0.66
N PRO A 64 -11.71 6.76 -0.03
CA PRO A 64 -11.55 8.06 0.62
C PRO A 64 -12.77 8.49 1.45
N ALA A 65 -13.97 8.03 1.08
CA ALA A 65 -15.23 8.35 1.77
C ALA A 65 -15.21 8.01 3.27
N PHE A 66 -14.57 6.92 3.68
CA PHE A 66 -14.49 6.57 5.11
C PHE A 66 -13.69 7.60 5.92
N LEU A 67 -12.64 8.17 5.32
CA LEU A 67 -11.84 9.19 5.97
C LEU A 67 -12.56 10.55 5.99
N LEU A 68 -13.29 10.88 4.92
CA LEU A 68 -14.17 12.06 4.89
C LEU A 68 -15.26 11.98 5.96
N ASN A 69 -15.92 10.82 6.09
CA ASN A 69 -16.93 10.58 7.13
C ASN A 69 -16.32 10.68 8.55
N ALA A 70 -15.10 10.18 8.74
CA ALA A 70 -14.37 10.37 9.99
C ALA A 70 -14.20 11.87 10.30
N ASN A 71 -13.73 12.65 9.33
CA ASN A 71 -13.47 14.08 9.50
C ASN A 71 -14.74 14.90 9.76
N GLN A 72 -15.92 14.43 9.34
CA GLN A 72 -17.21 15.09 9.60
C GLN A 72 -17.81 14.75 10.97
N SER A 73 -17.46 13.61 11.57
CA SER A 73 -18.02 13.21 12.86
C SER A 73 -17.46 14.07 14.00
N THR A 74 -18.33 14.50 14.92
CA THR A 74 -17.94 15.25 16.12
C THR A 74 -17.59 14.35 17.30
N ASP A 75 -18.10 13.11 17.34
CA ASP A 75 -17.79 12.14 18.40
C ASP A 75 -16.41 11.50 18.15
N PRO A 76 -15.43 11.65 19.07
CA PRO A 76 -14.11 11.04 18.92
C PRO A 76 -14.14 9.51 18.74
N LEU A 77 -15.12 8.81 19.31
CA LEU A 77 -15.21 7.36 19.17
C LEU A 77 -15.72 6.96 17.77
N GLU A 78 -16.82 7.56 17.30
CA GLU A 78 -17.32 7.35 15.95
C GLU A 78 -16.29 7.75 14.87
N ARG A 79 -15.62 8.89 15.05
CA ARG A 79 -14.52 9.33 14.18
C ARG A 79 -13.41 8.30 14.13
N PHE A 80 -12.98 7.77 15.27
CA PHE A 80 -11.98 6.71 15.33
C PHE A 80 -12.45 5.41 14.66
N VAL A 81 -13.71 5.01 14.82
CA VAL A 81 -14.29 3.84 14.15
C VAL A 81 -14.25 3.99 12.63
N ASN A 82 -14.55 5.19 12.10
CA ASN A 82 -14.42 5.48 10.67
C ASN A 82 -12.96 5.47 10.19
N GLY A 83 -12.02 5.98 11.00
CA GLY A 83 -10.59 5.85 10.72
C GLY A 83 -10.12 4.40 10.65
N VAL A 84 -10.63 3.54 11.54
CA VAL A 84 -10.39 2.08 11.48
C VAL A 84 -11.04 1.45 10.24
N ARG A 85 -12.22 1.93 9.83
CA ARG A 85 -12.90 1.43 8.62
C ARG A 85 -12.09 1.76 7.37
N TYR A 86 -11.63 3.01 7.25
CA TYR A 86 -10.69 3.44 6.21
C TYR A 86 -9.46 2.52 6.16
N TYR A 87 -8.80 2.33 7.31
CA TYR A 87 -7.62 1.47 7.41
C TYR A 87 -7.89 0.02 6.97
N MET A 88 -8.97 -0.59 7.45
CA MET A 88 -9.30 -1.98 7.14
C MET A 88 -9.78 -2.18 5.70
N SER A 89 -10.38 -1.15 5.09
CA SER A 89 -10.85 -1.21 3.70
C SER A 89 -9.70 -1.26 2.67
N GLY A 90 -8.51 -0.76 3.00
CA GLY A 90 -7.38 -0.69 2.07
C GLY A 90 -6.71 -2.01 1.72
N TRP A 91 -7.12 -3.13 2.34
CA TRP A 91 -6.43 -4.42 2.22
C TRP A 91 -7.03 -5.36 1.17
N HIS A 92 -8.32 -5.21 0.85
CA HIS A 92 -9.03 -6.14 -0.03
C HIS A 92 -8.66 -6.00 -1.52
N ILE A 93 -7.97 -4.92 -1.91
CA ILE A 93 -7.51 -4.71 -3.29
C ILE A 93 -6.21 -5.48 -3.52
N HIS A 94 -6.26 -6.50 -4.36
CA HIS A 94 -5.09 -7.30 -4.71
C HIS A 94 -5.16 -7.80 -6.16
N PRO A 95 -4.00 -8.10 -6.80
CA PRO A 95 -4.01 -8.73 -8.10
C PRO A 95 -4.60 -10.14 -8.00
N LYS A 96 -5.03 -10.67 -9.13
CA LYS A 96 -5.31 -12.09 -9.25
C LYS A 96 -4.01 -12.89 -9.26
N GLY A 97 -3.93 -13.92 -8.44
CA GLY A 97 -2.76 -14.78 -8.24
C GLY A 97 -1.68 -14.15 -7.35
N VAL A 98 -0.48 -14.72 -7.41
CA VAL A 98 0.67 -14.34 -6.59
C VAL A 98 1.59 -13.44 -7.40
N LYS A 99 1.20 -12.17 -7.49
CA LYS A 99 1.96 -11.15 -8.22
C LYS A 99 2.67 -10.18 -7.29
N LYS A 100 3.79 -9.66 -7.75
CA LYS A 100 4.60 -8.64 -7.07
C LYS A 100 4.70 -7.37 -7.94
N PRO A 101 4.58 -6.16 -7.37
CA PRO A 101 4.81 -4.93 -8.12
C PRO A 101 6.27 -4.80 -8.57
N TYR A 102 6.50 -3.96 -9.58
CA TYR A 102 7.86 -3.57 -9.97
C TYR A 102 8.57 -2.95 -8.76
N ASN A 103 9.87 -3.27 -8.62
CA ASN A 103 10.71 -2.62 -7.62
C ASN A 103 11.08 -1.23 -8.15
N PRO A 104 10.64 -0.12 -7.53
CA PRO A 104 10.87 1.17 -8.13
C PRO A 104 12.36 1.51 -8.21
N VAL A 105 12.76 2.21 -9.28
CA VAL A 105 14.11 2.77 -9.40
C VAL A 105 14.26 4.02 -8.53
N LEU A 106 15.48 4.44 -8.20
CA LEU A 106 15.68 5.60 -7.33
C LEU A 106 15.16 6.86 -8.01
N GLY A 107 14.34 7.66 -7.32
CA GLY A 107 13.74 8.87 -7.90
C GLY A 107 12.53 8.61 -8.80
N GLU A 108 12.13 7.35 -8.98
CA GLU A 108 10.84 7.03 -9.59
C GLU A 108 9.71 7.61 -8.74
N PHE A 109 8.71 8.21 -9.38
CA PHE A 109 7.56 8.76 -8.68
C PHE A 109 6.25 8.44 -9.38
N PHE A 110 5.16 8.46 -8.63
CA PHE A 110 3.81 8.34 -9.16
C PHE A 110 2.94 9.43 -8.55
N ARG A 111 2.07 10.04 -9.37
CA ARG A 111 1.13 11.07 -8.93
C ARG A 111 -0.24 10.88 -9.56
N SER A 112 -1.28 11.28 -8.84
CA SER A 112 -2.66 11.10 -9.27
C SER A 112 -3.62 12.00 -8.50
N GLU A 113 -4.84 12.12 -9.01
CA GLU A 113 -5.96 12.77 -8.32
C GLU A 113 -7.07 11.75 -8.04
N HIS A 114 -7.82 11.93 -6.95
CA HIS A 114 -9.16 11.38 -6.81
C HIS A 114 -10.18 12.50 -6.99
N ILE A 115 -11.19 12.25 -7.82
CA ILE A 115 -12.32 13.16 -8.00
C ILE A 115 -13.42 12.76 -7.03
N LEU A 116 -13.82 13.69 -6.18
CA LEU A 116 -14.77 13.48 -5.10
C LEU A 116 -16.03 14.33 -5.35
N ASP A 117 -17.18 13.89 -4.83
CA ASP A 117 -18.47 14.59 -4.93
C ASP A 117 -18.77 15.12 -6.34
N GLU A 118 -18.74 14.23 -7.33
CA GLU A 118 -19.04 14.60 -8.73
C GLU A 118 -18.15 15.72 -9.31
N GLY A 119 -16.97 15.93 -8.73
CA GLY A 119 -16.00 16.95 -9.18
C GLY A 119 -15.92 18.19 -8.32
N ALA A 120 -16.73 18.30 -7.26
CA ALA A 120 -16.69 19.46 -6.38
C ALA A 120 -15.42 19.52 -5.53
N ARG A 121 -14.83 18.37 -5.19
CA ARG A 121 -13.63 18.26 -4.35
C ARG A 121 -12.60 17.33 -4.98
N LYS A 122 -11.34 17.51 -4.61
CA LYS A 122 -10.24 16.67 -5.08
C LYS A 122 -9.35 16.22 -3.93
N ALA A 123 -8.83 15.01 -4.05
CA ALA A 123 -7.68 14.58 -3.28
C ALA A 123 -6.49 14.34 -4.20
N PHE A 124 -5.29 14.60 -3.70
CA PHE A 124 -4.06 14.54 -4.47
C PHE A 124 -3.08 13.57 -3.84
N TYR A 125 -2.44 12.75 -4.67
CA TYR A 125 -1.47 11.75 -4.26
C TYR A 125 -0.14 11.97 -4.98
N VAL A 126 0.95 11.79 -4.25
CA VAL A 126 2.30 11.62 -4.80
C VAL A 126 3.09 10.61 -3.98
N SER A 127 3.87 9.77 -4.66
CA SER A 127 4.87 8.91 -4.02
C SER A 127 6.18 8.98 -4.77
N GLU A 128 7.29 8.73 -4.07
CA GLU A 128 8.63 8.74 -4.62
C GLU A 128 9.47 7.62 -4.00
N GLN A 129 10.27 6.95 -4.82
CA GLN A 129 11.31 6.05 -4.34
C GLN A 129 12.51 6.85 -3.84
N VAL A 130 12.49 7.17 -2.55
CA VAL A 130 13.50 8.02 -1.89
C VAL A 130 14.81 7.28 -1.59
N SER A 131 14.79 5.94 -1.58
CA SER A 131 15.99 5.10 -1.44
C SER A 131 15.82 3.76 -2.16
N HIS A 132 16.87 3.23 -2.77
CA HIS A 132 16.84 1.93 -3.45
C HIS A 132 17.53 0.81 -2.64
N HIS A 133 18.57 1.14 -1.88
CA HIS A 133 19.31 0.19 -1.04
C HIS A 133 19.59 0.79 0.35
N PRO A 134 18.78 0.47 1.38
CA PRO A 134 17.57 -0.35 1.33
C PRO A 134 16.41 0.35 0.59
N PRO A 135 15.41 -0.39 0.07
CA PRO A 135 14.27 0.21 -0.62
C PRO A 135 13.37 0.98 0.36
N VAL A 136 13.07 2.23 0.02
CA VAL A 136 12.13 3.09 0.74
C VAL A 136 11.29 3.87 -0.28
N SER A 137 9.98 3.79 -0.16
CA SER A 137 9.03 4.60 -0.92
C SER A 137 8.29 5.52 0.04
N ALA A 138 8.45 6.83 -0.10
CA ALA A 138 7.69 7.82 0.66
C ALA A 138 6.45 8.22 -0.15
N PHE A 139 5.37 8.59 0.55
CA PHE A 139 4.13 9.02 -0.07
C PHE A 139 3.41 10.10 0.71
N TYR A 140 2.59 10.87 -0.01
CA TYR A 140 1.75 11.93 0.50
C TYR A 140 0.40 11.87 -0.19
N TYR A 141 -0.68 11.91 0.60
CA TYR A 141 -2.06 11.94 0.12
C TYR A 141 -2.86 12.99 0.89
N THR A 142 -3.55 13.89 0.22
CA THR A 142 -4.25 14.99 0.92
C THR A 142 -5.57 15.36 0.26
N PHE A 143 -6.49 15.86 1.08
CA PHE A 143 -7.77 16.44 0.73
C PHE A 143 -7.74 17.90 1.17
N PRO A 144 -7.25 18.82 0.30
CA PRO A 144 -7.07 20.21 0.68
C PRO A 144 -8.34 20.88 1.19
N ASP A 145 -9.48 20.60 0.56
CA ASP A 145 -10.79 21.14 0.93
C ASP A 145 -11.26 20.72 2.33
N ASP A 146 -10.78 19.56 2.82
CA ASP A 146 -11.22 18.95 4.08
C ASP A 146 -10.21 19.10 5.22
N GLU A 147 -9.07 19.75 4.97
CA GLU A 147 -7.95 19.83 5.91
C GLU A 147 -7.37 18.46 6.34
N ILE A 148 -7.47 17.45 5.47
CA ILE A 148 -6.95 16.09 5.72
C ILE A 148 -5.64 15.91 4.97
N HIS A 149 -4.63 15.34 5.63
CA HIS A 149 -3.46 14.83 4.93
C HIS A 149 -2.92 13.56 5.58
N ILE A 150 -2.26 12.78 4.75
CA ILE A 150 -1.61 11.51 5.08
C ILE A 150 -0.18 11.62 4.57
N GLU A 151 0.77 11.35 5.45
CA GLU A 151 2.18 11.21 5.10
C GLU A 151 2.66 9.85 5.59
N GLY A 152 3.57 9.24 4.86
CA GLY A 152 4.15 7.99 5.29
C GLY A 152 5.22 7.47 4.36
N GLU A 153 5.78 6.35 4.79
CA GLU A 153 6.82 5.65 4.07
C GLU A 153 6.66 4.15 4.27
N LEU A 154 7.04 3.39 3.24
CA LEU A 154 7.10 1.95 3.28
C LEU A 154 8.53 1.49 3.02
N ARG A 155 9.00 0.59 3.88
CA ARG A 155 10.36 0.03 3.88
C ARG A 155 10.27 -1.49 3.74
N PRO A 156 9.86 -2.01 2.57
CA PRO A 156 9.64 -3.44 2.39
C PRO A 156 10.97 -4.21 2.47
N LYS A 157 10.99 -5.28 3.27
CA LYS A 157 12.12 -6.20 3.36
C LYS A 157 11.71 -7.62 3.00
N GLY A 158 12.15 -8.08 1.84
CA GLY A 158 11.93 -9.45 1.39
C GLY A 158 12.78 -10.45 2.16
N LYS A 159 12.17 -11.53 2.66
CA LYS A 159 12.82 -12.63 3.37
C LYS A 159 12.34 -13.97 2.83
N PHE A 160 13.28 -14.88 2.60
CA PHE A 160 12.98 -16.25 2.23
C PHE A 160 12.85 -17.16 3.46
N TYR A 161 11.79 -17.97 3.53
CA TYR A 161 11.46 -18.85 4.66
C TYR A 161 11.29 -20.32 4.25
N GLY A 162 11.91 -20.75 3.15
CA GLY A 162 11.73 -22.11 2.62
C GLY A 162 10.52 -22.20 1.69
N ASN A 163 9.40 -22.77 2.15
CA ASN A 163 8.17 -22.83 1.34
C ASN A 163 7.36 -21.52 1.34
N SER A 164 7.99 -20.39 1.69
CA SER A 164 7.35 -19.08 1.68
C SER A 164 8.37 -17.97 1.44
N VAL A 165 7.92 -16.89 0.81
CA VAL A 165 8.61 -15.60 0.78
C VAL A 165 7.74 -14.61 1.55
N GLY A 166 8.31 -13.92 2.53
CA GLY A 166 7.64 -12.85 3.26
C GLY A 166 8.19 -11.49 2.88
N VAL A 167 7.31 -10.49 2.82
CA VAL A 167 7.65 -9.08 2.75
C VAL A 167 7.31 -8.49 4.10
N ILE A 168 8.35 -8.18 4.87
CA ILE A 168 8.21 -7.47 6.13
C ILE A 168 8.02 -6.00 5.79
N LEU A 169 6.85 -5.46 6.10
CA LEU A 169 6.49 -4.10 5.74
C LEU A 169 6.72 -3.16 6.92
N ASN A 170 7.95 -2.67 7.02
CA ASN A 170 8.29 -1.62 7.97
C ASN A 170 7.88 -0.25 7.42
N GLY A 171 7.90 0.76 8.29
CA GLY A 171 7.52 2.12 7.97
C GLY A 171 6.48 2.64 8.93
N GLU A 172 6.13 3.91 8.79
CA GLU A 172 5.12 4.58 9.59
C GLU A 172 4.22 5.39 8.66
N THR A 173 2.95 5.50 9.02
CA THR A 173 2.02 6.37 8.32
C THR A 173 1.20 7.13 9.33
N ARG A 174 1.04 8.42 9.04
CA ARG A 174 0.35 9.37 9.88
C ARG A 174 -0.79 9.99 9.10
N VAL A 175 -1.98 9.92 9.66
CA VAL A 175 -3.18 10.59 9.13
C VAL A 175 -3.53 11.72 10.07
N TYR A 176 -3.68 12.92 9.52
CA TYR A 176 -3.99 14.12 10.27
C TYR A 176 -5.39 14.60 9.90
N LEU A 177 -6.23 14.76 10.92
CA LEU A 177 -7.52 15.41 10.82
C LEU A 177 -7.40 16.78 11.50
N LYS A 178 -6.99 17.80 10.73
CA LYS A 178 -6.63 19.11 11.28
C LYS A 178 -7.80 19.80 11.97
N ASN A 179 -9.02 19.66 11.45
CA ASN A 179 -10.25 20.18 12.07
C ASN A 179 -10.49 19.68 13.50
N HIS A 180 -9.91 18.53 13.85
CA HIS A 180 -10.02 17.92 15.18
C HIS A 180 -8.70 18.01 15.96
N ASP A 181 -7.64 18.54 15.35
CA ASP A 181 -6.27 18.50 15.85
C ASP A 181 -5.92 17.07 16.32
N GLU A 182 -6.25 16.07 15.48
CA GLU A 182 -6.02 14.65 15.75
C GLU A 182 -4.97 14.08 14.80
N GLU A 183 -4.12 13.22 15.37
CA GLU A 183 -3.13 12.43 14.65
C GLU A 183 -3.39 10.94 14.88
N TYR A 184 -3.43 10.19 13.78
CA TYR A 184 -3.56 8.74 13.76
C TYR A 184 -2.27 8.13 13.24
N ILE A 185 -1.66 7.25 14.03
CA ILE A 185 -0.43 6.54 13.66
C ILE A 185 -0.79 5.09 13.34
N LEU A 186 -0.41 4.62 12.16
CA LEU A 186 -0.72 3.30 11.64
C LEU A 186 0.54 2.47 11.44
N THR A 187 0.43 1.17 11.70
CA THR A 187 1.44 0.15 11.35
C THR A 187 0.88 -0.84 10.36
N TYR A 188 1.74 -1.58 9.67
CA TYR A 188 1.34 -2.49 8.60
C TYR A 188 1.51 -3.97 9.00
N PRO A 189 0.59 -4.86 8.61
CA PRO A 189 0.83 -6.31 8.62
C PRO A 189 1.87 -6.70 7.56
N ASN A 190 2.36 -7.92 7.65
CA ASN A 190 3.28 -8.49 6.68
C ASN A 190 2.54 -9.29 5.61
N MET A 191 3.15 -9.39 4.42
CA MET A 191 2.60 -10.16 3.29
C MET A 191 3.47 -11.38 3.02
N TYR A 192 2.85 -12.49 2.64
CA TYR A 192 3.53 -13.75 2.35
C TYR A 192 3.04 -14.34 1.04
N ALA A 193 3.97 -14.72 0.18
CA ALA A 193 3.75 -15.68 -0.88
C ALA A 193 4.02 -17.09 -0.32
N ARG A 194 2.99 -17.90 -0.20
CA ARG A 194 3.03 -19.27 0.33
C ARG A 194 3.06 -20.28 -0.80
N GLY A 195 3.52 -21.50 -0.51
CA GLY A 195 3.46 -22.62 -1.46
C GLY A 195 4.42 -22.51 -2.64
N ILE A 196 5.50 -21.73 -2.49
CA ILE A 196 6.45 -21.45 -3.58
C ILE A 196 7.28 -22.67 -4.00
N LEU A 197 7.44 -23.66 -3.13
CA LEU A 197 8.16 -24.92 -3.40
C LEU A 197 7.20 -26.11 -3.49
N PHE A 198 6.24 -26.17 -2.57
CA PHE A 198 5.32 -27.28 -2.42
C PHE A 198 3.88 -26.79 -2.21
N GLY A 199 2.97 -27.29 -3.04
CA GLY A 199 1.55 -26.94 -3.03
C GLY A 199 1.18 -25.86 -4.03
N LYS A 200 -0.05 -25.34 -3.91
CA LYS A 200 -0.54 -24.22 -4.73
C LYS A 200 -0.05 -22.91 -4.15
N MET A 201 0.39 -21.99 -5.01
CA MET A 201 0.86 -20.68 -4.56
C MET A 201 -0.33 -19.83 -4.12
N PHE A 202 -0.18 -19.09 -3.02
CA PHE A 202 -1.18 -18.09 -2.62
C PHE A 202 -0.59 -16.91 -1.86
N LEU A 203 -1.25 -15.75 -1.96
CA LEU A 203 -0.96 -14.58 -1.14
C LEU A 203 -1.70 -14.63 0.20
N GLU A 204 -0.99 -14.29 1.25
CA GLU A 204 -1.51 -14.24 2.62
C GLU A 204 -1.02 -12.97 3.33
N ILE A 205 -1.92 -12.31 4.05
CA ILE A 205 -1.57 -11.22 4.97
C ILE A 205 -1.56 -11.80 6.39
N GLY A 206 -0.55 -11.44 7.17
CA GLY A 206 -0.36 -11.99 8.50
C GLY A 206 0.20 -11.00 9.52
N GLU A 207 0.28 -11.48 10.75
CA GLU A 207 0.78 -10.77 11.93
C GLU A 207 -0.14 -9.64 12.44
N LYS A 208 0.39 -8.86 13.37
CA LYS A 208 -0.35 -7.83 14.10
C LYS A 208 -0.07 -6.46 13.51
N SER A 209 -1.09 -5.64 13.50
CA SER A 209 -1.01 -4.23 13.15
C SER A 209 -1.87 -3.40 14.12
N SER A 210 -1.66 -2.09 14.11
CA SER A 210 -2.42 -1.15 14.93
C SER A 210 -2.66 0.19 14.24
N LEU A 211 -3.72 0.84 14.67
CA LEU A 211 -4.01 2.25 14.42
C LEU A 211 -4.29 2.89 15.78
N GLN A 212 -3.66 4.03 16.09
CA GLN A 212 -3.85 4.70 17.37
C GLN A 212 -3.99 6.21 17.22
N CYS A 213 -4.81 6.81 18.08
CA CYS A 213 -4.92 8.26 18.26
C CYS A 213 -4.79 8.55 19.76
N LYS A 214 -3.68 9.19 20.14
CA LYS A 214 -3.40 9.47 21.57
C LYS A 214 -4.37 10.49 22.14
N LYS A 215 -4.77 11.50 21.34
CA LYS A 215 -5.67 12.57 21.76
C LYS A 215 -7.06 12.06 22.14
N SER A 216 -7.61 11.11 21.39
CA SER A 216 -8.90 10.48 21.71
C SER A 216 -8.79 9.34 22.74
N ASP A 217 -7.56 9.02 23.18
CA ASP A 217 -7.24 7.89 24.06
C ASP A 217 -7.68 6.54 23.45
N LEU A 218 -7.56 6.36 22.13
CA LEU A 218 -8.05 5.17 21.43
C LEU A 218 -6.96 4.43 20.65
N VAL A 219 -7.01 3.10 20.70
CA VAL A 219 -6.15 2.21 19.92
C VAL A 219 -6.97 1.05 19.36
N PHE A 220 -6.77 0.77 18.09
CA PHE A 220 -7.17 -0.45 17.41
C PHE A 220 -5.95 -1.36 17.28
N LYS A 221 -6.05 -2.59 17.76
CA LYS A 221 -5.05 -3.64 17.53
C LYS A 221 -5.73 -4.79 16.81
N VAL A 222 -5.16 -5.23 15.69
CA VAL A 222 -5.70 -6.28 14.84
C VAL A 222 -4.66 -7.34 14.57
N GLU A 223 -5.11 -8.59 14.50
CA GLU A 223 -4.33 -9.73 14.04
C GLU A 223 -4.93 -10.23 12.73
N PHE A 224 -4.09 -10.22 11.69
CA PHE A 224 -4.37 -10.91 10.42
C PHE A 224 -3.94 -12.36 10.61
N LYS A 225 -4.92 -13.27 10.67
CA LYS A 225 -4.68 -14.67 10.97
C LYS A 225 -4.13 -15.37 9.73
N THR A 226 -2.93 -15.91 9.87
CA THR A 226 -2.37 -16.83 8.89
C THR A 226 -3.02 -18.21 9.02
N LYS A 227 -3.11 -18.94 7.92
CA LYS A 227 -3.61 -20.30 7.87
C LYS A 227 -2.78 -21.21 8.77
N GLY A 228 -3.40 -21.73 9.83
CA GLY A 228 -2.80 -22.80 10.65
C GLY A 228 -2.76 -24.14 9.91
N PHE A 229 -1.94 -25.08 10.38
CA PHE A 229 -1.77 -26.42 9.77
C PHE A 229 -3.08 -27.20 9.52
N PHE A 230 -4.16 -26.90 10.26
CA PHE A 230 -5.45 -27.59 10.16
C PHE A 230 -6.64 -26.65 9.79
N GLY A 231 -6.39 -25.35 9.58
CA GLY A 231 -7.44 -24.35 9.35
C GLY A 231 -7.92 -24.31 7.89
N ARG A 232 -9.24 -24.37 7.67
CA ARG A 232 -9.85 -24.15 6.34
C ARG A 232 -10.08 -22.67 6.04
N GLU A 233 -10.32 -21.87 7.07
CA GLU A 233 -10.62 -20.43 6.95
C GLU A 233 -9.35 -19.65 6.64
N CYS A 234 -9.39 -18.87 5.55
CA CYS A 234 -8.34 -17.97 5.12
C CYS A 234 -8.79 -16.52 5.37
N ASN A 235 -7.86 -15.58 5.29
CA ASN A 235 -8.14 -14.14 5.33
C ASN A 235 -8.90 -13.64 6.57
N GLN A 236 -8.81 -14.36 7.69
CA GLN A 236 -9.54 -13.99 8.90
C GLN A 236 -8.81 -12.87 9.65
N VAL A 237 -9.56 -11.90 10.15
CA VAL A 237 -9.07 -10.89 11.10
C VAL A 237 -9.76 -10.99 12.44
N PHE A 238 -9.05 -10.59 13.49
CA PHE A 238 -9.65 -10.29 14.78
C PHE A 238 -8.93 -9.10 15.40
N GLY A 239 -9.68 -8.04 15.69
CA GLY A 239 -9.15 -6.82 16.26
C GLY A 239 -10.05 -6.23 17.33
N LYS A 240 -9.47 -5.36 18.15
CA LYS A 240 -10.17 -4.68 19.25
C LYS A 240 -9.88 -3.20 19.24
N ILE A 241 -10.92 -2.39 19.33
CA ILE A 241 -10.81 -0.97 19.68
C ILE A 241 -10.86 -0.86 21.20
N LYS A 242 -9.87 -0.20 21.79
CA LYS A 242 -9.70 -0.05 23.24
C LYS A 242 -9.36 1.38 23.62
N LYS A 243 -9.70 1.74 24.86
CA LYS A 243 -9.12 2.92 25.53
C LYS A 243 -7.66 2.64 25.88
N ILE A 244 -6.74 3.54 25.53
CA ILE A 244 -5.29 3.34 25.79
C ILE A 244 -5.04 3.35 27.31
N SER A 245 -5.60 4.35 28.00
CA SER A 245 -5.43 4.59 29.43
C SER A 245 -5.90 3.44 30.33
N THR A 246 -7.02 2.80 29.99
CA THR A 246 -7.68 1.80 30.84
C THR A 246 -7.59 0.38 30.29
N GLY A 247 -7.23 0.20 29.01
CA GLY A 247 -7.32 -1.09 28.33
C GLY A 247 -8.75 -1.59 28.10
N LYS A 248 -9.78 -0.81 28.46
CA LYS A 248 -11.19 -1.17 28.28
C LYS A 248 -11.50 -1.36 26.80
N THR A 249 -12.06 -2.52 26.45
CA THR A 249 -12.51 -2.82 25.07
C THR A 249 -13.85 -2.15 24.80
N LEU A 250 -13.95 -1.46 23.67
CA LEU A 250 -15.16 -0.77 23.20
C LEU A 250 -15.80 -1.50 22.03
N TYR A 251 -14.98 -2.03 21.11
CA TYR A 251 -15.46 -2.82 19.97
C TYR A 251 -14.55 -4.01 19.70
N GLU A 252 -15.14 -5.07 19.16
CA GLU A 252 -14.44 -6.16 18.47
C GLU A 252 -14.75 -6.09 16.98
N ILE A 253 -13.74 -6.26 16.14
CA ILE A 253 -13.86 -6.31 14.69
C ILE A 253 -13.34 -7.67 14.23
N TYR A 254 -14.11 -8.40 13.44
CA TYR A 254 -13.75 -9.75 13.00
C TYR A 254 -14.41 -10.12 11.67
N GLY A 255 -13.92 -11.16 11.01
CA GLY A 255 -14.46 -11.63 9.73
C GLY A 255 -13.36 -11.78 8.70
N ASP A 256 -13.74 -11.72 7.43
CA ASP A 256 -12.83 -11.87 6.29
C ASP A 256 -12.45 -10.49 5.74
N TRP A 257 -11.16 -10.15 5.75
CA TRP A 257 -10.69 -8.83 5.32
C TRP A 257 -10.83 -8.56 3.81
N GLN A 258 -11.11 -9.58 3.00
CA GLN A 258 -11.38 -9.44 1.56
C GLN A 258 -12.85 -9.24 1.24
N THR A 259 -13.74 -9.80 2.04
CA THR A 259 -15.18 -9.84 1.75
C THR A 259 -15.95 -9.03 2.78
N THR A 260 -16.36 -9.67 3.88
CA THR A 260 -17.21 -9.06 4.89
C THR A 260 -16.56 -9.12 6.27
N MET A 261 -16.46 -7.94 6.90
CA MET A 261 -16.07 -7.77 8.29
C MET A 261 -17.26 -7.29 9.12
N TYR A 262 -17.28 -7.65 10.39
CA TYR A 262 -18.31 -7.30 11.37
C TYR A 262 -17.71 -6.54 12.53
N ILE A 263 -18.51 -5.65 13.12
CA ILE A 263 -18.17 -4.91 14.34
C ILE A 263 -19.19 -5.23 15.43
N LYS A 264 -18.70 -5.63 16.60
CA LYS A 264 -19.51 -5.88 17.79
C LYS A 264 -19.22 -4.80 18.83
N SER A 265 -20.28 -4.17 19.32
CA SER A 265 -20.21 -3.13 20.35
C SER A 265 -20.13 -3.73 21.75
N PHE A 266 -19.42 -3.04 22.64
CA PHE A 266 -19.41 -3.23 24.10
C PHE A 266 -19.63 -1.91 24.84
N VAL A 267 -20.02 -0.85 24.12
CA VAL A 267 -20.20 0.49 24.66
C VAL A 267 -21.52 0.52 25.44
N ASN A 268 -21.50 0.99 26.69
CA ASN A 268 -22.69 1.14 27.53
C ASN A 268 -23.56 -0.13 27.66
N GLY A 269 -22.95 -1.32 27.60
CA GLY A 269 -23.68 -2.60 27.68
C GLY A 269 -24.34 -3.05 26.38
N ASP A 270 -24.17 -2.31 25.28
CA ASP A 270 -24.52 -2.77 23.94
C ASP A 270 -23.75 -4.06 23.62
N SER A 271 -24.41 -4.98 22.92
CA SER A 271 -23.84 -6.25 22.45
C SER A 271 -24.22 -6.55 20.99
N SER A 272 -24.73 -5.54 20.29
CA SER A 272 -25.12 -5.63 18.89
C SER A 272 -23.90 -5.85 17.99
N THR A 273 -24.13 -6.66 16.95
CA THR A 273 -23.18 -6.87 15.85
C THR A 273 -23.78 -6.28 14.58
N LYS A 274 -22.96 -5.55 13.83
CA LYS A 274 -23.32 -4.98 12.52
C LYS A 274 -22.24 -5.30 11.49
N ILE A 275 -22.59 -5.22 10.21
CA ILE A 275 -21.60 -5.22 9.14
C ILE A 275 -20.72 -3.98 9.31
N PHE A 276 -19.41 -4.20 9.33
CA PHE A 276 -18.40 -3.16 9.44
C PHE A 276 -17.92 -2.68 8.08
N PHE A 277 -17.72 -3.62 7.16
CA PHE A 277 -17.28 -3.40 5.78
C PHE A 277 -17.72 -4.62 4.95
N ASP A 278 -18.20 -4.38 3.74
CA ASP A 278 -18.54 -5.41 2.75
C ASP A 278 -18.06 -4.97 1.37
N SER A 279 -16.99 -5.59 0.86
CA SER A 279 -16.38 -5.19 -0.42
C SER A 279 -17.32 -5.29 -1.61
N SER A 280 -18.40 -6.07 -1.53
CA SER A 280 -19.41 -6.16 -2.61
C SER A 280 -20.36 -4.98 -2.65
N GLN A 281 -20.48 -4.22 -1.55
CA GLN A 281 -21.38 -3.08 -1.41
C GLN A 281 -20.66 -1.73 -1.51
N GLU A 282 -19.33 -1.73 -1.38
CA GLU A 282 -18.52 -0.52 -1.38
C GLU A 282 -18.00 -0.19 -2.78
N SER A 283 -18.13 1.09 -3.17
CA SER A 283 -17.53 1.59 -4.40
C SER A 283 -16.11 2.09 -4.15
N THR A 284 -15.19 1.76 -5.06
CA THR A 284 -13.85 2.34 -5.06
C THR A 284 -13.86 3.68 -5.80
N THR A 285 -13.03 4.62 -5.35
CA THR A 285 -12.81 5.87 -6.06
C THR A 285 -11.64 5.69 -7.04
N PRO A 286 -11.86 5.84 -8.36
CA PRO A 286 -10.80 5.63 -9.34
C PRO A 286 -9.78 6.77 -9.34
N LEU A 287 -8.53 6.42 -9.61
CA LEU A 287 -7.42 7.36 -9.80
C LEU A 287 -7.52 8.04 -11.17
N VAL A 288 -7.39 9.36 -11.17
CA VAL A 288 -7.13 10.15 -12.37
C VAL A 288 -5.62 10.34 -12.49
N VAL A 289 -5.07 9.87 -13.61
CA VAL A 289 -3.63 9.91 -13.90
C VAL A 289 -3.47 10.50 -15.29
N ALA A 290 -2.44 11.33 -15.48
CA ALA A 290 -2.14 11.92 -16.78
C ALA A 290 -1.88 10.83 -17.85
N PRO A 291 -2.19 11.08 -19.13
CA PRO A 291 -1.77 10.25 -20.25
C PRO A 291 -0.25 10.02 -20.24
N ILE A 292 0.21 8.88 -20.76
CA ILE A 292 1.62 8.47 -20.69
C ILE A 292 2.53 9.47 -21.41
N GLU A 293 2.05 10.04 -22.51
CA GLU A 293 2.70 11.07 -23.31
C GLU A 293 2.95 12.38 -22.55
N ASP A 294 2.09 12.70 -21.57
CA ASP A 294 2.17 13.91 -20.75
C ASP A 294 2.99 13.71 -19.47
N GLN A 295 3.27 12.47 -19.09
CA GLN A 295 4.06 12.12 -17.91
C GLN A 295 5.54 12.41 -18.11
N GLU A 296 6.28 12.70 -17.04
CA GLU A 296 7.74 12.83 -17.04
C GLU A 296 8.43 11.45 -17.19
N GLU A 297 9.70 11.42 -17.62
CA GLU A 297 10.42 10.16 -17.90
C GLU A 297 10.46 9.20 -16.69
N ASN A 298 10.52 9.76 -15.48
CA ASN A 298 10.65 9.03 -14.23
C ASN A 298 9.29 8.71 -13.58
N GLU A 299 8.18 9.13 -14.21
CA GLU A 299 6.85 8.76 -13.73
C GLU A 299 6.57 7.29 -14.00
N SER A 300 6.11 6.57 -12.98
CA SER A 300 6.08 5.09 -12.98
C SER A 300 5.41 4.48 -14.21
N ARG A 301 4.28 5.02 -14.68
CA ARG A 301 3.59 4.44 -15.83
C ARG A 301 4.34 4.68 -17.14
N ARG A 302 4.98 5.85 -17.32
CA ARG A 302 5.83 6.13 -18.48
C ARG A 302 7.12 5.32 -18.44
N LEU A 303 7.82 5.30 -17.30
CA LEU A 303 9.06 4.57 -17.10
C LEU A 303 8.89 3.07 -17.42
N TRP A 304 7.82 2.45 -16.90
CA TRP A 304 7.58 1.01 -17.04
C TRP A 304 6.66 0.66 -18.23
N ASN A 305 6.36 1.59 -19.13
CA ASN A 305 5.35 1.41 -20.18
C ASN A 305 5.63 0.20 -21.08
N GLU A 306 6.83 0.11 -21.64
CA GLU A 306 7.20 -0.98 -22.56
C GLU A 306 7.21 -2.35 -21.85
N THR A 307 7.69 -2.39 -20.60
CA THR A 307 7.63 -3.60 -19.76
C THR A 307 6.18 -4.03 -19.53
N THR A 308 5.31 -3.06 -19.22
CA THR A 308 3.88 -3.28 -18.96
C THR A 308 3.14 -3.78 -20.20
N ILE A 309 3.37 -3.16 -21.36
CA ILE A 309 2.78 -3.58 -22.64
C ILE A 309 3.19 -5.03 -22.96
N SER A 310 4.47 -5.36 -22.77
CA SER A 310 5.01 -6.68 -23.06
C SER A 310 4.41 -7.76 -22.15
N ILE A 311 4.29 -7.49 -20.84
CA ILE A 311 3.61 -8.38 -19.89
C ILE A 311 2.15 -8.60 -20.28
N LYS A 312 1.42 -7.53 -20.62
CA LYS A 312 0.01 -7.64 -21.05
C LYS A 312 -0.16 -8.45 -22.34
N LYS A 313 0.80 -8.36 -23.27
CA LYS A 313 0.86 -9.16 -24.50
C LYS A 313 1.38 -10.59 -24.29
N ARG A 314 1.76 -10.94 -23.05
CA ARG A 314 2.41 -12.22 -22.69
C ARG A 314 3.73 -12.47 -23.43
N ASP A 315 4.40 -11.41 -23.85
CA ASP A 315 5.75 -11.45 -24.43
C ASP A 315 6.77 -11.34 -23.29
N LEU A 316 7.08 -12.48 -22.68
CA LEU A 316 7.94 -12.54 -21.49
C LEU A 316 9.41 -12.21 -21.80
N ASP A 317 9.87 -12.50 -23.01
CA ASP A 317 11.23 -12.21 -23.45
C ASP A 317 11.43 -10.70 -23.59
N ARG A 318 10.53 -10.03 -24.33
CA ARG A 318 10.56 -8.57 -24.45
C ARG A 318 10.35 -7.89 -23.11
N ALA A 319 9.44 -8.40 -22.26
CA ALA A 319 9.26 -7.86 -20.92
C ALA A 319 10.55 -7.93 -20.09
N THR A 320 11.31 -9.02 -20.21
CA THR A 320 12.58 -9.21 -19.51
C THR A 320 13.65 -8.28 -20.06
N GLU A 321 13.72 -8.11 -21.37
CA GLU A 321 14.63 -7.17 -22.03
C GLU A 321 14.39 -5.73 -21.57
N GLU A 322 13.16 -5.24 -21.65
CA GLU A 322 12.79 -3.87 -21.29
C GLU A 322 12.99 -3.60 -19.79
N LYS A 323 12.61 -4.54 -18.93
CA LYS A 323 12.90 -4.47 -17.50
C LYS A 323 14.41 -4.39 -17.23
N THR A 324 15.20 -5.18 -17.93
CA THR A 324 16.66 -5.22 -17.76
C THR A 324 17.31 -3.91 -18.21
N LYS A 325 16.81 -3.27 -19.26
CA LYS A 325 17.27 -1.93 -19.71
C LYS A 325 17.13 -0.90 -18.59
N ILE A 326 15.96 -0.84 -17.95
CA ILE A 326 15.68 0.09 -16.83
C ILE A 326 16.61 -0.20 -15.64
N GLU A 327 16.74 -1.47 -15.23
CA GLU A 327 17.58 -1.86 -14.09
C GLU A 327 19.07 -1.60 -14.35
N ASN A 328 19.56 -1.81 -15.57
CA ASN A 328 20.94 -1.52 -15.93
C ASN A 328 21.22 -0.02 -15.95
N LYS A 329 20.30 0.80 -16.46
CA LYS A 329 20.40 2.26 -16.39
C LYS A 329 20.50 2.72 -14.94
N GLN A 330 19.63 2.24 -14.05
CA GLN A 330 19.69 2.55 -12.62
C GLN A 330 21.02 2.16 -11.96
N ARG A 331 21.60 1.00 -12.34
CA ARG A 331 22.92 0.57 -11.84
C ARG A 331 24.03 1.49 -12.33
N GLN A 332 23.97 1.96 -13.58
CA GLN A 332 24.94 2.90 -14.12
C GLN A 332 24.81 4.27 -13.43
N ASP A 333 23.60 4.82 -13.35
CA ASP A 333 23.33 6.10 -12.69
C ASP A 333 23.76 6.11 -11.21
N ALA A 334 23.69 4.95 -10.54
CA ALA A 334 24.21 4.78 -9.18
C ALA A 334 25.74 4.84 -9.10
N LYS A 335 26.45 4.19 -10.04
CA LYS A 335 27.92 4.27 -10.13
C LYS A 335 28.38 5.69 -10.43
N ASP A 336 27.76 6.34 -11.41
CA ASP A 336 28.09 7.71 -11.80
C ASP A 336 27.94 8.69 -10.63
N ARG A 337 26.87 8.55 -9.84
CA ARG A 337 26.67 9.36 -8.62
C ARG A 337 27.72 9.08 -7.56
N GLN A 338 28.09 7.82 -7.36
CA GLN A 338 29.13 7.43 -6.40
C GLN A 338 30.49 8.00 -6.80
N GLU A 339 30.87 7.88 -8.07
CA GLU A 339 32.13 8.41 -8.62
C GLU A 339 32.21 9.94 -8.51
N LYS A 340 31.08 10.63 -8.67
CA LYS A 340 30.98 12.09 -8.54
C LYS A 340 30.75 12.58 -7.10
N GLY A 341 30.57 11.68 -6.14
CA GLY A 341 30.24 12.03 -4.75
C GLY A 341 28.88 12.72 -4.59
N ILE A 342 27.92 12.48 -5.50
CA ILE A 342 26.60 13.12 -5.50
C ILE A 342 25.62 12.29 -4.65
N THR A 343 25.10 12.90 -3.58
CA THR A 343 24.00 12.33 -2.79
C THR A 343 22.66 12.59 -3.48
N TRP A 344 21.83 11.56 -3.60
CA TRP A 344 20.48 11.72 -4.12
C TRP A 344 19.63 12.54 -3.14
N THR A 345 18.96 13.57 -3.65
CA THR A 345 17.99 14.35 -2.89
C THR A 345 16.60 14.09 -3.48
N PRO A 346 15.65 13.52 -2.72
CA PRO A 346 14.31 13.29 -3.23
C PRO A 346 13.65 14.59 -3.67
N ARG A 347 12.79 14.53 -4.71
CA ARG A 347 12.08 15.70 -5.23
C ARG A 347 11.00 16.17 -4.26
N PHE A 348 10.15 15.27 -3.78
CA PHE A 348 8.93 15.62 -3.04
C PHE A 348 9.07 15.50 -1.53
N PHE A 349 10.12 14.86 -1.04
CA PHE A 349 10.26 14.53 0.39
C PHE A 349 11.58 15.02 0.99
N ASN A 350 11.53 15.40 2.26
CA ASN A 350 12.69 15.65 3.12
C ASN A 350 12.82 14.51 4.13
N MET A 351 14.04 14.08 4.40
CA MET A 351 14.31 13.15 5.50
C MET A 351 14.49 13.95 6.80
N ASP A 352 13.75 13.59 7.84
CA ASP A 352 13.98 14.04 9.20
C ASP A 352 15.31 13.44 9.71
N PRO A 353 16.29 14.27 10.12
CA PRO A 353 17.59 13.79 10.55
C PRO A 353 17.56 13.02 11.88
N ASP A 354 16.56 13.26 12.73
CA ASP A 354 16.45 12.65 14.06
C ASP A 354 15.76 11.28 14.00
N THR A 355 14.69 11.19 13.21
CA THR A 355 13.89 9.96 13.10
C THR A 355 14.26 9.10 11.89
N GLY A 356 14.84 9.70 10.85
CA GLY A 356 15.09 9.07 9.56
C GLY A 356 13.83 8.89 8.69
N ASN A 357 12.67 9.37 9.16
CA ASN A 357 11.40 9.33 8.44
C ASN A 357 11.36 10.42 7.34
N PHE A 358 10.50 10.23 6.34
CA PHE A 358 10.32 11.15 5.22
C PHE A 358 9.02 11.93 5.37
N HIS A 359 9.12 13.25 5.21
CA HIS A 359 8.00 14.17 5.23
C HIS A 359 7.87 14.88 3.89
N PRO A 360 6.64 15.19 3.41
CA PRO A 360 6.45 15.97 2.20
C PRO A 360 7.10 17.35 2.36
N LYS A 361 7.69 17.87 1.28
CA LYS A 361 8.27 19.23 1.28
C LYS A 361 7.22 20.33 1.34
N VAL A 362 5.97 20.03 0.97
CA VAL A 362 4.85 20.95 1.20
C VAL A 362 4.53 20.95 2.70
N ASP A 363 4.72 22.10 3.35
CA ASP A 363 4.38 22.26 4.76
C ASP A 363 2.88 22.49 4.92
N TYR A 364 2.12 21.39 4.83
CA TYR A 364 0.68 21.43 4.98
C TYR A 364 0.26 21.78 6.43
N LYS A 365 1.06 21.39 7.42
CA LYS A 365 0.74 21.55 8.85
C LYS A 365 0.69 23.03 9.24
N SER A 366 1.61 23.84 8.72
CA SER A 366 1.63 25.29 8.99
C SER A 366 0.70 26.10 8.09
N MET A 367 0.12 25.50 7.05
CA MET A 367 -0.67 26.20 6.05
C MET A 367 -1.98 26.74 6.63
N SER A 368 -2.21 28.05 6.56
CA SER A 368 -3.38 28.75 7.12
C SER A 368 -4.25 29.46 6.07
N CYS A 369 -4.05 29.13 4.79
CA CYS A 369 -4.76 29.76 3.69
C CYS A 369 -6.16 29.15 3.42
N PRO A 370 -7.03 29.89 2.68
CA PRO A 370 -8.33 29.39 2.25
C PRO A 370 -8.22 28.08 1.43
N PRO A 371 -9.30 27.27 1.38
CA PRO A 371 -9.30 25.99 0.65
C PRO A 371 -8.83 26.09 -0.81
N THR A 372 -9.28 27.11 -1.55
CA THR A 372 -8.92 27.30 -2.96
C THR A 372 -7.42 27.54 -3.18
N GLU A 373 -6.80 28.35 -2.33
CA GLU A 373 -5.36 28.62 -2.37
C GLU A 373 -4.57 27.35 -2.01
N ARG A 374 -5.05 26.61 -1.01
CA ARG A 374 -4.45 25.34 -0.59
C ARG A 374 -4.49 24.28 -1.69
N VAL A 375 -5.61 24.16 -2.39
CA VAL A 375 -5.75 23.28 -3.56
C VAL A 375 -4.70 23.66 -4.61
N SER A 376 -4.51 24.95 -4.90
CA SER A 376 -3.48 25.40 -5.84
C SER A 376 -2.09 25.01 -5.38
N ILE A 377 -1.71 25.35 -4.14
CA ILE A 377 -0.37 25.06 -3.60
C ILE A 377 -0.04 23.56 -3.67
N VAL A 378 -0.99 22.70 -3.26
CA VAL A 378 -0.80 21.25 -3.31
C VAL A 378 -0.71 20.74 -4.74
N ARG A 379 -1.57 21.25 -5.63
CA ARG A 379 -1.56 20.89 -7.04
C ARG A 379 -0.22 21.26 -7.68
N ASP A 380 0.22 22.50 -7.50
CA ASP A 380 1.46 23.03 -8.07
C ASP A 380 2.65 22.21 -7.53
N PHE A 381 2.68 21.94 -6.22
CA PHE A 381 3.70 21.08 -5.61
C PHE A 381 3.79 19.67 -6.25
N ILE A 382 2.66 19.04 -6.56
CA ILE A 382 2.63 17.66 -7.09
C ILE A 382 2.80 17.62 -8.63
N PHE A 383 2.20 18.57 -9.34
CA PHE A 383 2.03 18.50 -10.80
C PHE A 383 2.97 19.43 -11.58
N ASP A 384 3.56 20.45 -10.96
CA ASP A 384 4.49 21.32 -11.66
C ASP A 384 5.73 20.55 -12.09
N LYS A 385 6.04 20.65 -13.39
CA LYS A 385 7.25 20.07 -13.96
C LYS A 385 8.43 20.98 -13.61
N PRO A 386 9.60 20.42 -13.27
CA PRO A 386 10.81 21.24 -13.13
C PRO A 386 11.04 21.96 -14.46
N PRO A 387 11.62 23.17 -14.47
CA PRO A 387 12.05 23.78 -15.71
C PRO A 387 12.95 22.78 -16.45
N SER A 388 12.62 22.49 -17.70
CA SER A 388 13.41 21.59 -18.55
C SER A 388 14.86 22.06 -18.51
N SER A 389 15.75 21.24 -17.95
CA SER A 389 17.18 21.47 -18.01
C SER A 389 17.58 21.48 -19.49
N LEU A 390 17.86 22.68 -20.00
CA LEU A 390 18.41 22.92 -21.34
C LEU A 390 19.78 22.24 -21.51
#